data_AF-A0A7C6UL55-F1
#
_entry.id   AF-A0A7C6UL55-F1
#
_cell.length_a   1.000
_cell.length_b   1.000
_cell.length_c   1.000
_cell.angle_alpha   90.00
_cell.angle_beta   90.00
_cell.angle_gamma   90.00
#
_symmetry.space_group_name_H-M   'P 1'
#
loop_
_entity.id
_entity.type
_entity.pdbx_description
1 polymer ?
#
loop_
_entity_poly.entity_id
_entity_poly.type
_entity_poly.pdbx_seq_one_letter_code
_entity_poly.pdbx_strand_id
1 'polypeptide(L)' 'NLYDGSRLGIIGNTDLVIDEKDGKIINLLIPNKKAQIFSLGERSFCDVSWDAIRKIGPDIVIIEMQNVNTKKAWKL' A
#
# COMPACT_ATOMS: atom_id res chain seq x y z
N ASN A 1 -10.58 0.96 -3.26
CA ASN A 1 -10.84 1.66 -2.00
C ASN A 1 -12.33 1.88 -1.90
N LEU A 2 -12.98 1.52 -0.78
CA LEU A 2 -14.43 1.66 -0.61
C LEU A 2 -14.90 3.12 -0.50
N TYR A 3 -14.01 4.04 -0.10
CA TYR A 3 -14.38 5.45 0.03
C TYR A 3 -14.65 6.15 -1.31
N ASP A 4 -13.85 5.86 -2.33
CA ASP A 4 -13.86 6.58 -3.63
C ASP A 4 -13.87 5.66 -4.87
N GLY A 5 -13.88 4.34 -4.67
CA GLY A 5 -13.79 3.35 -5.76
C GLY A 5 -12.41 3.26 -6.41
N SER A 6 -11.39 3.97 -5.93
CA SER A 6 -10.07 4.02 -6.57
C SER A 6 -9.32 2.69 -6.49
N ARG A 7 -8.54 2.39 -7.53
CA ARG A 7 -7.57 1.29 -7.55
C ARG A 7 -6.19 1.81 -7.15
N LEU A 8 -5.68 1.33 -6.02
CA LEU A 8 -4.39 1.79 -5.49
C LEU A 8 -3.18 1.14 -6.16
N GLY A 9 -3.28 -0.11 -6.62
CA GLY A 9 -2.17 -0.80 -7.28
C GLY A 9 -2.44 -2.24 -7.68
N ILE A 10 -1.36 -3.03 -7.74
CA ILE A 10 -1.36 -4.47 -8.06
C ILE A 10 -0.73 -5.20 -6.86
N ILE A 11 -1.45 -6.19 -6.32
CA ILE A 11 -1.03 -6.92 -5.11
C ILE A 11 0.29 -7.66 -5.32
N GLY A 12 0.50 -8.30 -6.48
CA GLY A 12 1.76 -9.00 -6.77
C GLY A 12 3.02 -8.10 -6.81
N ASN A 13 2.85 -6.79 -6.81
CA ASN A 13 3.96 -5.82 -6.74
C ASN A 13 4.00 -5.09 -5.39
N THR A 14 3.25 -5.56 -4.39
CA THR A 14 3.12 -4.92 -3.07
C THR A 14 4.00 -5.66 -2.07
N ASP A 15 4.72 -4.90 -1.23
CA ASP A 15 5.51 -5.48 -0.14
C ASP A 15 4.71 -5.49 1.17
N LEU A 16 5.06 -6.38 2.11
CA LEU A 16 4.48 -6.47 3.44
C LEU A 16 5.48 -5.96 4.49
N VAL A 17 5.00 -5.10 5.38
CA VAL A 17 5.70 -4.76 6.62
C VAL A 17 5.23 -5.72 7.69
N ILE A 18 6.18 -6.41 8.33
CA ILE A 18 5.91 -7.44 9.32
C ILE A 18 6.58 -7.03 10.64
N ASP A 19 5.87 -7.20 11.75
CA ASP A 19 6.47 -7.09 13.09
C ASP A 19 7.40 -8.29 13.31
N GLU A 20 8.70 -8.02 13.48
CA GLU A 20 9.71 -9.06 13.63
C GLU A 20 9.53 -9.91 14.91
N LYS A 21 8.81 -9.41 15.93
CA LYS A 21 8.67 -10.08 17.21
C LYS A 21 7.58 -11.14 17.18
N ASP A 22 6.45 -10.85 16.55
CA ASP A 22 5.26 -11.72 16.58
C ASP A 22 4.76 -12.15 15.19
N GLY A 23 5.39 -11.66 14.11
CA GLY A 23 5.08 -12.03 12.74
C GLY A 23 3.78 -11.41 12.21
N LYS A 24 3.16 -10.46 12.93
CA LYS A 24 1.95 -9.80 12.44
C LYS A 24 2.27 -8.89 11.27
N ILE A 25 1.35 -8.85 10.32
CA ILE A 25 1.41 -7.89 9.22
C ILE A 25 0.93 -6.54 9.74
N ILE A 26 1.75 -5.52 9.55
CA ILE A 26 1.46 -4.15 9.99
C ILE A 26 0.89 -3.34 8.81
N ASN A 27 1.54 -3.42 7.63
CA ASN A 27 1.19 -2.60 6.48
C ASN A 27 1.44 -3.31 5.15
N LEU A 28 0.71 -2.87 4.12
CA LEU A 28 0.95 -3.13 2.70
C LEU A 28 1.60 -1.89 2.08
N LEU A 29 2.73 -2.06 1.39
CA LEU A 29 3.43 -0.99 0.67
C LEU A 29 3.17 -1.11 -0.83
N ILE A 30 2.23 -0.32 -1.32
CA ILE A 30 1.80 -0.38 -2.73
C ILE A 30 2.63 0.63 -3.55
N PRO A 31 3.43 0.20 -4.54
CA PRO A 31 4.25 1.11 -5.32
C PRO A 31 3.43 2.17 -6.07
N ASN A 32 3.81 3.43 -5.92
CA ASN A 32 3.15 4.53 -6.60
C ASN A 32 3.77 4.79 -7.98
N LYS A 33 3.09 4.33 -9.05
CA LYS A 33 3.58 4.47 -10.44
C LYS A 33 3.66 5.93 -10.92
N LYS A 34 2.86 6.85 -10.37
CA LYS A 34 2.82 8.25 -10.85
C LYS A 34 4.10 9.02 -10.50
N ALA A 35 4.73 8.70 -9.37
CA ALA A 35 5.97 9.35 -8.95
C ALA A 35 7.18 8.97 -9.82
N GLN A 36 7.15 7.79 -10.43
CA GLN A 36 8.27 7.25 -11.21
C GLN A 36 8.51 7.99 -12.55
N ILE A 37 7.53 8.75 -13.05
CA ILE A 37 7.63 9.49 -14.32
C ILE A 37 8.28 10.87 -14.13
N PHE A 38 8.15 11.48 -12.95
CA PHE A 38 8.57 12.87 -12.70
C PHE A 38 9.72 13.01 -11.68
N SER A 39 10.02 11.97 -10.90
CA SER A 39 11.04 12.02 -9.86
C SER A 39 12.25 11.20 -10.27
N LEU A 40 13.41 11.85 -10.29
CA LEU A 40 14.74 11.26 -10.49
C LEU A 40 14.99 10.15 -9.44
N GLY A 41 14.57 8.92 -9.74
CA GLY A 41 14.91 7.71 -8.98
C GLY A 41 14.23 7.47 -7.64
N GLU A 42 13.39 8.38 -7.10
CA GLU A 42 12.78 8.19 -5.79
C GLU A 42 11.55 7.26 -5.84
N ARG A 43 11.69 6.05 -5.29
CA ARG A 43 10.56 5.13 -5.07
C ARG A 43 9.67 5.68 -3.94
N SER A 44 8.38 5.83 -4.24
CA SER A 44 7.36 6.14 -3.24
C SER A 44 6.28 5.07 -3.21
N PHE A 45 5.68 4.89 -2.06
CA PHE A 45 4.70 3.86 -1.77
C PHE A 45 3.46 4.49 -1.16
N CYS A 46 2.30 3.98 -1.54
CA CYS A 46 1.08 4.14 -0.77
C CYS A 46 1.14 3.15 0.39
N ASP A 47 1.15 3.68 1.61
CA ASP A 47 1.18 2.87 2.83
C ASP A 47 -0.26 2.61 3.30
N VAL A 48 -0.64 1.34 3.34
CA VAL A 48 -1.97 0.87 3.74
C VAL A 48 -1.83 0.02 5.02
N SER A 49 -2.37 0.50 6.14
CA SER A 49 -2.44 -0.28 7.38
C SER A 49 -3.22 -1.58 7.15
N TRP A 50 -2.77 -2.68 7.76
CA TRP A 50 -3.45 -3.97 7.72
C TRP A 50 -4.91 -3.86 8.19
N ASP A 51 -5.19 -2.98 9.16
CA ASP A 51 -6.55 -2.73 9.68
C ASP A 51 -7.51 -2.11 8.65
N ALA A 52 -6.97 -1.50 7.58
CA ALA A 52 -7.78 -0.93 6.51
C ALA A 52 -8.33 -1.99 5.55
N ILE A 53 -7.85 -3.24 5.63
CA ILE A 53 -8.33 -4.35 4.79
C ILE A 53 -9.72 -4.78 5.24
N ARG A 54 -10.67 -4.79 4.30
CA ARG A 54 -12.05 -5.24 4.54
C ARG A 54 -12.32 -6.62 3.96
N LYS A 55 -11.66 -6.98 2.85
CA LYS A 55 -11.80 -8.31 2.25
C LYS A 55 -10.58 -8.67 1.42
N ILE A 56 -10.12 -9.91 1.57
CA ILE A 56 -9.12 -10.52 0.69
C ILE A 56 -9.86 -11.55 -0.17
N GLY A 57 -9.95 -11.28 -1.46
CA GLY A 57 -10.41 -12.22 -2.47
C GLY A 57 -9.24 -12.91 -3.16
N PRO A 58 -9.50 -13.82 -4.11
CA PRO A 58 -8.46 -14.54 -4.84
C PRO A 58 -7.55 -13.61 -5.65
N ASP A 59 -8.11 -12.55 -6.25
CA ASP A 59 -7.37 -11.63 -7.15
C ASP A 59 -7.36 -10.18 -6.67
N ILE A 60 -8.12 -9.86 -5.62
CA ILE A 60 -8.39 -8.49 -5.20
C ILE A 60 -8.37 -8.36 -3.68
N VAL A 61 -7.76 -7.28 -3.20
CA VAL A 61 -7.90 -6.84 -1.81
C VAL A 61 -8.75 -5.59 -1.80
N ILE A 62 -9.85 -5.64 -1.05
CA ILE A 62 -10.73 -4.51 -0.80
C ILE A 62 -10.30 -3.86 0.50
N ILE A 63 -10.08 -2.55 0.44
CA ILE A 63 -9.69 -1.72 1.57
C ILE A 63 -10.63 -0.54 1.73
N GLU A 64 -10.62 0.06 2.91
CA GLU A 64 -11.36 1.28 3.23
C GLU A 64 -10.43 2.31 3.86
N MET A 65 -10.15 3.39 3.14
CA MET A 65 -9.32 4.50 3.61
C MET A 65 -9.88 5.83 3.11
N GLN A 66 -10.04 6.80 4.00
CA GLN A 66 -10.49 8.14 3.61
C GLN A 66 -9.38 8.96 2.92
N ASN A 67 -8.14 8.83 3.39
CA ASN A 67 -6.98 9.56 2.87
C ASN A 67 -5.87 8.58 2.50
N VAL A 68 -5.34 8.72 1.28
CA VAL A 68 -4.18 7.93 0.80
C VAL A 68 -2.90 8.67 1.19
N ASN A 69 -2.11 8.08 2.09
CA ASN A 69 -0.81 8.63 2.47
C ASN A 69 0.31 8.04 1.59
N THR A 70 1.17 8.90 1.04
CA THR A 70 2.32 8.48 0.24
C THR A 70 3.60 8.66 1.05
N LYS A 71 4.32 7.56 1.32
CA LYS A 71 5.62 7.57 1.96
C LYS A 71 6.73 7.44 0.91
N LYS A 72 7.87 8.08 1.17
CA LYS A 72 9.12 7.84 0.41
C LYS A 72 9.85 6.65 1.01
N ALA A 73 10.54 5.87 0.19
CA ALA A 73 11.24 4.66 0.61
C ALA A 73 12.18 4.85 1.82
N TRP A 74 12.87 5.98 1.90
CA TRP A 74 13.82 6.30 2.97
C TRP A 74 13.20 6.86 4.26
N LYS A 75 11.85 6.97 4.32
CA LYS A 75 11.08 7.32 5.52
C LYS A 75 10.26 6.14 6.07
N LEU A 76 10.47 4.94 5.52
CA LEU A 76 9.84 3.71 5.98
C LEU A 76 10.58 3.18 7.21
#